data_AF-A0A3D2IAR8-F1
#
_entry.id   AF-A0A3D2IAR8-F1
#
_cell.length_a   1.000
_cell.length_b   1.000
_cell.length_c   1.000
_cell.angle_alpha   90.00
_cell.angle_beta   90.00
_cell.angle_gamma   90.00
#
_symmetry.space_group_name_H-M   'P 1'
#
loop_
_entity.id
_entity.type
_entity.pdbx_description
1 polymer ?
#
loop_
_entity_poly.entity_id
_entity_poly.type
_entity_poly.pdbx_seq_one_letter_code
_entity_poly.pdbx_strand_id
1 'polypeptide(L)'
;PVLPPERRRTVCVFGASALGKPIRDAAHRPELYAPLAAASPDAVITPVMAARVLAAEGGFDVLFINQADVLTGAAAQLRPFADVLPCPVVYGSLARGAWRSL
;
A
#
# COMPACT_ATOMS: atom_id res chain seq x y z
N PRO A 1 -2.52 13.03 9.36
CA PRO A 1 -2.55 12.93 10.84
C PRO A 1 -1.28 13.57 11.40
N VAL A 2 -1.35 14.28 12.52
CA VAL A 2 -0.14 14.76 13.20
C VAL A 2 0.50 13.57 13.91
N LEU A 3 1.74 13.26 13.58
CA LEU A 3 2.49 12.17 14.22
C LEU A 3 3.28 12.71 15.41
N PRO A 4 3.27 12.05 16.58
CA PRO A 4 4.06 12.47 17.74
C PRO A 4 5.55 12.56 17.41
N PRO A 5 6.28 13.57 17.92
CA PRO A 5 7.71 13.70 17.69
C PRO A 5 8.53 12.58 18.36
N GLU A 6 8.06 12.02 19.49
CA GLU A 6 8.73 10.95 20.24
C GLU A 6 8.49 9.55 19.65
N ARG A 7 7.82 9.45 18.50
CA ARG A 7 7.54 8.15 17.87
C ARG A 7 8.84 7.48 17.47
N ARG A 8 8.95 6.19 17.77
CA ARG A 8 10.11 5.38 17.36
C ARG A 8 9.97 4.80 15.96
N ARG A 9 8.74 4.59 15.51
CA ARG A 9 8.41 4.05 14.19
C ARG A 9 7.03 4.54 13.74
N THR A 10 6.86 4.59 12.43
CA THR A 10 5.63 4.89 11.72
C THR A 10 5.32 3.72 10.80
N VAL A 11 4.11 3.16 10.92
CA VAL A 11 3.64 2.08 10.05
C VAL A 11 2.60 2.65 9.11
N CYS A 12 2.86 2.56 7.81
CA CYS A 12 1.84 2.83 6.80
C CYS A 12 1.00 1.57 6.59
N VAL A 13 -0.32 1.71 6.62
CA VAL A 13 -1.25 0.59 6.38
C VAL A 13 -1.93 0.78 5.04
N PHE A 14 -1.68 -0.13 4.12
CA PHE A 14 -2.32 -0.16 2.80
C PHE A 14 -3.30 -1.34 2.72
N GLY A 15 -4.52 -1.12 2.24
CA GLY A 15 -5.51 -2.18 2.06
C GLY A 15 -5.35 -2.88 0.72
N ALA A 16 -5.00 -4.17 0.72
CA ALA A 16 -4.88 -4.98 -0.50
C ALA A 16 -6.19 -5.03 -1.32
N SER A 17 -7.34 -4.81 -0.69
CA SER A 17 -8.64 -4.75 -1.35
C SER A 17 -8.82 -3.55 -2.29
N ALA A 18 -7.89 -2.59 -2.29
CA ALA A 18 -7.83 -1.50 -3.27
C ALA A 18 -7.25 -1.95 -4.61
N LEU A 19 -6.41 -3.01 -4.62
CA LEU A 19 -5.83 -3.55 -5.84
C LEU A 19 -6.93 -4.12 -6.74
N GLY A 20 -6.80 -3.90 -8.05
CA GLY A 20 -7.81 -4.35 -9.02
C GLY A 20 -9.05 -3.46 -9.11
N LYS A 21 -9.13 -2.36 -8.35
CA LYS A 21 -10.20 -1.35 -8.46
C LYS A 21 -9.70 -0.09 -9.17
N PRO A 22 -10.58 0.67 -9.85
CA PRO A 22 -10.25 2.00 -10.33
C PRO A 22 -9.79 2.93 -9.21
N ILE A 23 -8.85 3.83 -9.51
CA ILE A 23 -8.35 4.83 -8.54
C ILE A 23 -9.50 5.65 -7.94
N ARG A 24 -10.46 6.07 -8.76
CA ARG A 24 -11.65 6.83 -8.34
C ARG A 24 -12.53 6.12 -7.30
N ASP A 25 -12.50 4.78 -7.28
CA ASP A 25 -13.35 3.98 -6.39
C ASP A 25 -12.63 3.59 -5.10
N ALA A 26 -11.30 3.51 -5.14
CA ALA A 26 -10.48 3.02 -4.03
C ALA A 26 -9.72 4.11 -3.27
N ALA A 27 -9.33 5.20 -3.95
CA ALA A 27 -8.63 6.31 -3.31
C ALA A 27 -9.62 7.35 -2.81
N HIS A 28 -9.42 7.84 -1.59
CA HIS A 28 -10.26 8.90 -1.01
C HIS A 28 -10.15 10.24 -1.78
N ARG A 29 -8.95 10.53 -2.32
CA ARG A 29 -8.62 11.73 -3.10
C ARG A 29 -7.97 11.33 -4.42
N PRO A 30 -8.75 10.81 -5.38
CA PRO A 30 -8.20 10.26 -6.62
C PRO A 30 -7.42 11.29 -7.44
N GLU A 31 -7.77 12.57 -7.33
CA GLU A 31 -7.07 13.69 -7.96
C GLU A 31 -5.65 13.91 -7.44
N LEU A 32 -5.34 13.50 -6.21
CA LEU A 32 -3.99 13.51 -5.66
C LEU A 32 -3.24 12.21 -5.92
N TYR A 33 -3.95 11.07 -5.86
CA TYR A 33 -3.36 9.76 -6.09
C TYR A 33 -2.92 9.56 -7.55
N ALA A 34 -3.77 9.92 -8.50
CA ALA A 34 -3.58 9.61 -9.91
C ALA A 34 -2.29 10.21 -10.51
N PRO A 35 -1.92 11.48 -10.22
CA PRO A 35 -0.62 12.03 -10.63
C PRO A 35 0.58 11.24 -10.08
N LEU A 36 0.55 10.84 -8.80
CA LEU A 36 1.63 10.05 -8.18
C LEU A 36 1.73 8.64 -8.77
N ALA A 37 0.60 8.07 -9.19
CA ALA A 37 0.54 6.80 -9.91
C ALA A 37 1.00 6.91 -11.37
N ALA A 38 1.15 8.14 -11.89
CA ALA A 38 1.32 8.46 -13.31
C ALA A 38 0.20 7.85 -14.18
N ALA A 39 -1.05 8.02 -13.74
CA ALA A 39 -2.23 7.46 -14.38
C ALA A 39 -3.44 8.42 -14.29
N SER A 40 -4.56 8.05 -14.92
CA SER A 40 -5.83 8.73 -14.76
C SER A 40 -6.63 8.16 -13.58
N PRO A 41 -7.62 8.89 -13.02
CA PRO A 41 -8.52 8.37 -11.99
C PRO A 41 -9.31 7.11 -12.38
N ASP A 42 -9.45 6.83 -13.68
CA ASP A 42 -10.12 5.62 -14.21
C ASP A 42 -9.22 4.38 -14.24
N ALA A 43 -7.91 4.57 -14.11
CA ALA A 43 -6.97 3.45 -14.17
C ALA A 43 -7.17 2.50 -13.00
N VAL A 44 -7.09 1.20 -13.28
CA VAL A 44 -7.12 0.14 -12.26
C VAL A 44 -5.81 0.14 -11.48
N ILE A 45 -5.89 0.14 -10.14
CA ILE A 45 -4.72 0.13 -9.27
C ILE A 45 -4.00 -1.22 -9.40
N THR A 46 -2.76 -1.16 -9.90
CA THR A 46 -1.81 -2.28 -9.86
C THR A 46 -0.88 -2.18 -8.65
N PRO A 47 -0.24 -3.28 -8.21
CA PRO A 47 0.76 -3.24 -7.16
C PRO A 47 1.91 -2.25 -7.43
N VAL A 48 2.40 -2.19 -8.67
CA VAL A 48 3.48 -1.26 -9.06
C VAL A 48 3.04 0.20 -8.91
N MET A 49 1.80 0.51 -9.29
CA MET A 49 1.24 1.86 -9.14
C MET A 49 1.10 2.25 -7.67
N ALA A 50 0.53 1.36 -6.84
CA ALA A 50 0.39 1.60 -5.41
C ALA A 50 1.76 1.76 -4.71
N ALA A 51 2.74 0.93 -5.06
CA ALA A 51 4.10 1.04 -4.53
C ALA A 51 4.75 2.38 -4.90
N ARG A 52 4.56 2.86 -6.14
CA ARG A 52 5.05 4.18 -6.58
C ARG A 52 4.42 5.32 -5.80
N VAL A 53 3.09 5.29 -5.60
CA VAL A 53 2.40 6.31 -4.80
C VAL A 53 2.94 6.33 -3.37
N LEU A 54 3.06 5.17 -2.74
CA LEU A 54 3.59 5.06 -1.38
C LEU A 54 5.05 5.53 -1.28
N ALA A 55 5.87 5.27 -2.30
CA ALA A 55 7.25 5.75 -2.34
C ALA A 55 7.31 7.29 -2.46
N ALA A 56 6.39 7.90 -3.21
CA ALA A 56 6.31 9.35 -3.36
C ALA A 56 5.77 10.05 -2.11
N GLU A 57 4.79 9.45 -1.43
CA GLU A 57 4.25 9.95 -0.15
C GLU A 57 5.29 9.84 0.98
N GLY A 58 5.97 8.68 1.06
CA GLY A 58 7.00 8.42 2.06
C GLY A 58 6.54 8.64 3.51
N GLY A 59 7.48 8.95 4.40
CA GLY A 59 7.18 9.32 5.79
C GLY A 59 6.82 8.14 6.71
N PHE A 60 7.08 6.90 6.29
CA PHE A 60 6.89 5.69 7.09
C PHE A 60 8.14 4.80 7.11
N ASP A 61 8.28 4.03 8.19
CA ASP A 61 9.43 3.14 8.44
C ASP A 61 9.12 1.69 8.06
N VAL A 62 7.85 1.34 7.96
CA VAL A 62 7.36 -0.01 7.60
C VAL A 62 6.06 0.12 6.82
N LEU A 63 5.92 -0.66 5.76
CA LEU A 63 4.63 -0.87 5.10
C LEU A 63 3.97 -2.15 5.63
N PHE A 64 2.71 -2.04 6.08
CA PHE A 64 1.84 -3.17 6.34
C PHE A 64 0.71 -3.23 5.31
N ILE A 65 0.68 -4.28 4.49
CA ILE A 65 -0.37 -4.54 3.52
C ILE A 65 -1.45 -5.40 4.17
N ASN A 66 -2.53 -4.75 4.61
CA ASN A 66 -3.66 -5.39 5.26
C ASN A 66 -4.64 -6.01 4.26
N GLN A 67 -5.52 -6.89 4.74
CA GLN A 67 -6.52 -7.61 3.94
C GLN A 67 -5.89 -8.48 2.85
N ALA A 68 -4.66 -8.96 3.04
CA ALA A 68 -3.99 -9.80 2.07
C ALA A 68 -4.69 -11.16 1.86
N ASP A 69 -5.60 -11.54 2.76
CA ASP A 69 -6.47 -12.70 2.63
C ASP A 69 -7.48 -12.60 1.46
N VAL A 70 -7.68 -11.42 0.87
CA VAL A 70 -8.46 -11.27 -0.38
C VAL A 70 -7.69 -11.66 -1.63
N LEU A 71 -6.37 -11.87 -1.53
CA LEU A 71 -5.49 -12.18 -2.66
C LEU A 71 -5.12 -13.67 -2.68
N THR A 72 -5.32 -14.31 -3.83
CA THR A 72 -4.75 -15.63 -4.10
C THR A 72 -3.28 -15.49 -4.48
N GLY A 73 -2.37 -16.11 -3.72
CA GLY A 73 -0.93 -16.01 -3.98
C GLY A 73 -0.33 -14.65 -3.61
N ALA A 74 -0.78 -14.07 -2.47
CA ALA A 74 -0.44 -12.72 -2.01
C ALA A 74 1.06 -12.36 -2.12
N ALA A 75 1.98 -13.27 -1.76
CA ALA A 75 3.42 -13.00 -1.80
C ALA A 75 3.91 -12.58 -3.19
N ALA A 76 3.49 -13.28 -4.24
CA ALA A 76 3.89 -12.97 -5.61
C ALA A 76 3.26 -11.66 -6.10
N GLN A 77 1.98 -11.44 -5.81
CA GLN A 77 1.27 -10.23 -6.24
C GLN A 77 1.77 -8.96 -5.55
N LEU A 78 2.20 -9.06 -4.29
CA LEU A 78 2.65 -7.93 -3.48
C LEU A 78 4.15 -7.68 -3.58
N ARG A 79 4.91 -8.57 -4.26
CA ARG A 79 6.36 -8.42 -4.45
C ARG A 79 6.80 -7.03 -4.96
N PRO A 80 6.07 -6.37 -5.89
CA PRO A 80 6.47 -5.05 -6.36
C PRO A 80 6.57 -3.97 -5.27
N PHE A 81 5.85 -4.10 -4.15
CA PHE A 81 6.01 -3.17 -3.04
C PHE A 81 7.39 -3.29 -2.38
N ALA A 82 7.89 -4.50 -2.21
CA ALA A 82 9.21 -4.76 -1.64
C ALA A 82 10.36 -4.40 -2.59
N ASP A 83 10.12 -4.48 -3.91
CA ASP A 83 11.13 -4.09 -4.90
C ASP A 83 11.28 -2.56 -5.04
N VAL A 84 10.22 -1.79 -4.72
CA VAL A 84 10.19 -0.32 -4.88
C VAL A 84 10.49 0.42 -3.58
N LEU A 85 10.00 -0.06 -2.44
CA LEU A 85 10.11 0.67 -1.17
C LEU A 85 11.44 0.38 -0.46
N PRO A 86 12.10 1.39 0.12
CA PRO A 86 13.38 1.20 0.82
C PRO A 86 13.20 0.65 2.24
N CYS A 87 12.00 0.20 2.61
CA CYS A 87 11.64 -0.20 3.97
C CYS A 87 11.03 -1.60 4.00
N PRO A 88 11.01 -2.28 5.16
CA PRO A 88 10.38 -3.58 5.29
C PRO A 88 8.91 -3.56 4.88
N VAL A 89 8.50 -4.58 4.12
CA VAL A 89 7.11 -4.78 3.72
C VAL A 89 6.58 -6.06 4.35
N VAL A 90 5.51 -5.90 5.12
CA VAL A 90 4.78 -6.99 5.79
C VAL A 90 3.38 -7.04 5.17
N TYR A 91 2.83 -8.24 4.99
CA TYR A 91 1.46 -8.41 4.51
C TYR A 91 0.70 -9.40 5.39
N GLY A 92 -0.61 -9.23 5.48
CA GLY A 92 -1.45 -10.10 6.29
C GLY A 92 -2.87 -9.59 6.46
N SER A 93 -3.49 -10.06 7.52
CA SER A 93 -4.85 -9.70 7.90
C SER A 93 -4.86 -9.34 9.38
N LEU A 94 -5.03 -8.05 9.68
CA LEU A 94 -5.15 -7.58 11.07
C LEU A 94 -6.35 -8.22 11.76
N ALA A 95 -7.46 -8.38 11.04
CA ALA A 95 -8.67 -9.03 11.54
C ALA A 95 -8.44 -10.50 11.95
N ARG A 96 -7.49 -11.19 11.30
CA ARG A 96 -7.15 -12.59 11.62
C ARG A 96 -5.89 -12.72 12.49
N GLY A 97 -5.22 -11.62 12.83
CA GLY A 97 -3.99 -11.63 13.62
C GLY A 97 -2.83 -12.40 12.98
N ALA A 98 -2.75 -12.44 11.64
CA ALA A 98 -1.74 -13.21 10.92
C ALA A 98 -1.04 -12.36 9.86
N TRP A 99 0.30 -12.41 9.81
CA TRP A 99 1.11 -11.67 8.85
C TRP A 99 2.43 -12.37 8.55
N ARG A 100 3.07 -11.97 7.44
CA ARG A 100 4.35 -12.48 6.95
C ARG A 100 5.17 -11.33 6.34
N SER A 101 6.50 -11.42 6.40
CA SER A 101 7.36 -10.56 5.59
C SER A 101 7.26 -10.96 4.12
N LEU A 102 7.33 -9.99 3.22
CA LEU A 102 7.71 -10.22 1.82
C LEU A 102 9.21 -10.46 1.69
#